data_AF-A0A0K1E4N2-F1
#
_entry.id   AF-A0A0K1E4N2-F1
#
_cell.length_a   1.000
_cell.length_b   1.000
_cell.length_c   1.000
_cell.angle_alpha   90.00
_cell.angle_beta   90.00
_cell.angle_gamma   90.00
#
_symmetry.space_group_name_H-M   'P 1'
#
loop_
_entity.id
_entity.type
_entity.pdbx_description
1 polymer ?
#
loop_
_entity_poly.entity_id
_entity_poly.type
_entity_poly.pdbx_seq_one_letter_code
_entity_poly.pdbx_strand_id
1 'polypeptide(L)' 'MHAVYMPTLQAVMGPHAYMFQRYGISPHDDVDTAVEKLQRNAPHLARLLKEAVFRSYPLFSL' A
#
# COMPACT_ATOMS: atom_id res chain seq x y z
N MET A 1 19.21 14.20 -3.43
CA MET A 1 18.24 13.45 -2.61
C MET A 1 17.28 12.76 -3.58
N HIS A 2 17.46 11.47 -3.85
CA HIS A 2 16.44 10.70 -4.56
C HIS A 2 15.31 10.46 -3.57
N ALA A 3 14.33 11.35 -3.52
CA ALA A 3 13.07 11.04 -2.85
C ALA A 3 12.45 9.89 -3.65
N VAL A 4 12.58 8.68 -3.13
CA VAL A 4 11.87 7.50 -3.65
C VAL A 4 10.39 7.82 -3.48
N TYR A 5 9.73 8.21 -4.57
CA TYR A 5 8.33 8.58 -4.54
C TYR A 5 7.50 7.33 -4.32
N MET A 6 7.15 7.06 -3.07
CA MET A 6 6.34 5.89 -2.73
C MET A 6 4.93 6.06 -3.29
N PRO A 7 4.42 5.11 -4.10
CA PRO A 7 3.12 5.26 -4.73
C PRO A 7 2.01 5.24 -3.66
N THR A 8 0.90 5.94 -3.97
CA THR A 8 -0.29 5.87 -3.15
C THR A 8 -0.99 4.52 -3.33
N LEU A 9 -1.78 4.12 -2.34
CA LEU A 9 -2.63 2.94 -2.41
C LEU A 9 -3.53 2.95 -3.66
N GLN A 10 -4.08 4.11 -4.00
CA GLN A 10 -4.90 4.29 -5.21
C GLN A 10 -4.09 4.08 -6.49
N ALA A 11 -2.81 4.47 -6.55
CA ALA A 11 -1.98 4.23 -7.72
C ALA A 11 -1.70 2.74 -7.95
N VAL A 12 -1.57 1.96 -6.87
CA VAL A 12 -1.31 0.51 -6.93
C VAL A 12 -2.58 -0.32 -7.15
N MET A 13 -3.63 -0.02 -6.38
CA MET A 13 -4.85 -0.85 -6.29
C MET A 13 -6.01 -0.28 -7.11
N GLY A 14 -5.89 0.94 -7.63
CA GLY A 14 -6.97 1.63 -8.32
C GLY A 14 -8.22 1.79 -7.43
N PRO A 15 -9.43 1.48 -7.93
CA PRO A 15 -10.67 1.56 -7.17
C PRO A 15 -10.69 0.66 -5.92
N HIS A 16 -9.91 -0.42 -5.90
CA HIS A 16 -9.89 -1.34 -4.75
C HIS A 16 -9.23 -0.73 -3.51
N ALA A 17 -8.55 0.42 -3.63
CA ALA A 17 -7.97 1.14 -2.49
C ALA A 17 -9.04 1.56 -1.45
N TYR A 18 -10.27 1.86 -1.87
CA TYR A 18 -11.36 2.26 -0.97
C TYR A 18 -11.78 1.15 0.00
N MET A 19 -11.52 -0.13 -0.32
CA MET A 19 -11.80 -1.25 0.58
C MET A 19 -10.97 -1.19 1.87
N PHE A 20 -9.87 -0.43 1.90
CA PHE A 20 -9.01 -0.30 3.07
C PHE A 20 -9.47 0.77 4.07
N GLN A 21 -10.46 1.59 3.73
CA GLN A 21 -10.98 2.63 4.63
C GLN A 21 -11.55 2.05 5.94
N ARG A 22 -12.10 0.83 5.90
CA ARG A 22 -12.55 0.10 7.09
C ARG A 22 -11.44 -0.24 8.09
N TYR A 23 -10.17 -0.13 7.67
CA TYR A 23 -8.99 -0.31 8.51
C TYR A 23 -8.34 1.04 8.89
N GLY A 24 -8.99 2.18 8.61
CA GLY A 24 -8.46 3.51 8.90
C GLY A 24 -7.38 3.99 7.92
N ILE A 25 -7.39 3.45 6.70
CA ILE A 25 -6.38 3.72 5.67
C ILE A 25 -7.03 4.52 4.54
N SER A 26 -6.42 5.65 4.20
CA SER A 26 -6.87 6.47 3.08
C SER A 26 -6.38 5.88 1.75
N PRO A 27 -7.17 5.92 0.66
CA PRO A 27 -6.67 5.60 -0.68
C PRO A 27 -5.46 6.44 -1.11
N HIS A 28 -5.31 7.62 -0.50
CA HIS A 28 -4.21 8.54 -0.76
C HIS A 28 -3.01 8.34 0.18
N ASP A 29 -3.12 7.45 1.18
CA ASP A 29 -1.95 7.06 1.97
C ASP A 29 -0.93 6.38 1.05
N ASP A 30 0.35 6.60 1.34
CA ASP A 30 1.41 5.81 0.73
C ASP A 30 1.32 4.35 1.18
N VAL A 31 1.90 3.48 0.36
CA VAL A 31 1.89 2.03 0.59
C VAL A 31 2.51 1.62 1.92
N ASP A 32 3.58 2.28 2.38
CA ASP A 32 4.24 1.91 3.63
C ASP A 32 3.35 2.24 4.83
N THR A 33 2.77 3.44 4.86
CA THR A 33 1.77 3.84 5.86
C THR A 33 0.61 2.85 5.90
N ALA A 34 0.11 2.42 4.73
CA ALA A 34 -0.96 1.44 4.64
C ALA A 34 -0.53 0.07 5.19
N VAL A 35 0.67 -0.41 4.85
CA VAL A 35 1.25 -1.65 5.35
C VAL A 35 1.38 -1.62 6.87
N GLU A 36 1.92 -0.54 7.44
CA GLU A 36 2.09 -0.40 8.90
C GLU A 36 0.75 -0.46 9.63
N LYS A 37 -0.27 0.23 9.11
CA LYS A 37 -1.63 0.19 9.67
C LYS A 37 -2.25 -1.20 9.55
N LEU A 38 -2.05 -1.89 8.41
CA LEU A 38 -2.55 -3.25 8.19
C LEU A 38 -1.81 -4.28 9.04
N GLN A 39 -0.53 -4.10 9.33
CA GLN A 39 0.27 -5.05 10.10
C GLN A 39 -0.35 -5.35 11.48
N ARG A 40 -1.02 -4.36 12.07
CA ARG A 40 -1.68 -4.46 13.39
C ARG A 40 -3.03 -5.18 13.34
N ASN A 41 -3.81 -4.97 12.28
CA ASN A 41 -5.22 -5.38 12.22
C ASN A 41 -5.50 -6.53 11.23
N ALA A 42 -4.73 -6.61 10.14
CA ALA A 42 -4.90 -7.55 9.04
C ALA A 42 -3.56 -7.82 8.33
N PRO A 43 -2.61 -8.55 8.97
CA PRO A 43 -1.25 -8.75 8.45
C PRO A 43 -1.21 -9.52 7.11
N HIS A 44 -2.24 -10.32 6.81
CA HIS A 44 -2.37 -10.98 5.51
C HIS A 44 -2.64 -9.98 4.38
N LEU A 45 -3.38 -8.90 4.64
CA LEU A 45 -3.60 -7.82 3.68
C LEU A 45 -2.34 -6.96 3.51
N ALA A 46 -1.57 -6.76 4.58
CA ALA A 46 -0.27 -6.08 4.48
C ALA A 46 0.67 -6.83 3.52
N ARG A 47 0.73 -8.17 3.63
CA ARG A 47 1.51 -9.01 2.71
C ARG A 47 0.98 -8.96 1.27
N LEU A 48 -0.34 -9.07 1.09
CA LEU A 48 -0.96 -8.95 -0.24
C LEU A 48 -0.62 -7.59 -0.90
N LEU A 49 -0.66 -6.51 -0.12
CA LEU A 49 -0.35 -5.17 -0.62
C LEU A 49 1.12 -5.08 -1.06
N LYS A 50 2.06 -5.62 -0.28
CA LYS A 50 3.48 -5.68 -0.67
C LYS A 50 3.68 -6.44 -1.98
N GLU A 51 3.01 -7.57 -2.16
CA GLU A 51 3.07 -8.35 -3.40
C GLU A 51 2.47 -7.59 -4.59
N ALA A 52 1.35 -6.90 -4.38
CA ALA A 52 0.72 -6.06 -5.41
C ALA A 52 1.64 -4.90 -5.84
N VAL A 53 2.32 -4.27 -4.89
CA VAL A 53 3.28 -3.19 -5.15
C VAL A 53 4.46 -3.72 -5.94
N PHE A 54 5.06 -4.83 -5.52
CA PHE A 54 6.16 -5.47 -6.24
C PHE A 54 5.80 -5.78 -7.69
N ARG A 55 4.56 -6.25 -7.94
CA ARG A 55 4.06 -6.55 -9.28
C ARG A 55 3.86 -5.30 -10.14
N SER A 56 3.30 -4.23 -9.58
CA SER A 56 2.99 -2.98 -10.30
C SER A 56 4.21 -2.07 -10.45
N TYR A 57 5.16 -2.16 -9.53
CA TYR A 57 6.29 -1.27 -9.36
C TYR A 57 7.54 -2.06 -8.93
N PRO A 58 8.17 -2.83 -9.85
CA PRO A 58 9.30 -3.70 -9.52
C PRO A 58 10.55 -2.95 -9.02
N LEU A 59 10.63 -1.65 -9.27
CA LEU A 59 11.70 -0.76 -8.79
C LEU A 59 11.55 -0.39 -7.30
N PHE A 60 10.43 -0.73 -6.66
CA PHE A 60 10.12 -0.38 -5.26
C PHE A 60 10.19 -1.60 -4.32
N SER A 61 10.97 -2.61 -4.69
CA SER A 61 11.28 -3.72 -3.78
C SER A 61 12.10 -3.20 -2.59
N LEU A 62 11.48 -3.18 -1.40
CA LEU A 62 12.14 -3.03 -0.10
C LEU A 62 13.11 -4.19 0.16
#